data_AF-A0A1A9X5B6-F1
#
_entry.id   AF-A0A1A9X5B6-F1
#
_cell.length_a   1.000
_cell.length_b   1.000
_cell.length_c   1.000
_cell.angle_alpha   90.00
_cell.angle_beta   90.00
_cell.angle_gamma   90.00
#
_symmetry.space_group_name_H-M   'P 1'
#
loop_
_entity.id
_entity.type
_entity.pdbx_description
1 polymer ?
#
loop_
_entity_poly.entity_id
_entity_poly.type
_entity_poly.pdbx_seq_one_letter_code
_entity_poly.pdbx_strand_id
1 'polypeptide(L)'
;MYMPAFDPTSKPVYVILGSGGHTSEMMKIIQALFQLSEEPEYYKPQKYLLAATDSTSKIRFKKALESINHHIEADAFIEVPRSREVGQSWLSTIFTTLYAFIWSFWLIFRDQPRLILCNGPGTCVPFCIAAYLWRLVGRLERKTKIIFVESFCRVHTLSLSGKILLHFVDIFIVQWQPLADKYGHRKNVKYFGSIM
;
A
#
# COMPACT_ATOMS: atom_id res chain seq x y z
N MET A 1 11.74 16.94 -30.35
CA MET A 1 11.04 15.78 -29.76
C MET A 1 10.31 16.30 -28.53
N TYR A 2 9.04 16.66 -28.65
CA TYR A 2 8.25 17.18 -27.54
C TYR A 2 8.02 16.04 -26.54
N MET A 3 8.57 16.13 -25.34
CA MET A 3 8.10 15.30 -24.23
C MET A 3 6.68 15.77 -23.90
N PRO A 4 5.66 14.91 -23.96
CA PRO A 4 4.33 15.30 -23.54
C PRO A 4 4.38 15.75 -22.08
N ALA A 5 3.70 16.86 -21.78
CA ALA A 5 3.54 17.36 -20.43
C ALA A 5 3.00 16.23 -19.54
N PHE A 6 3.60 16.06 -18.36
CA PHE A 6 3.15 15.09 -17.37
C PHE A 6 1.69 15.38 -17.01
N ASP A 7 0.78 14.48 -17.40
CA ASP A 7 -0.59 14.48 -16.91
C ASP A 7 -0.65 13.70 -15.58
N PRO A 8 -0.70 14.39 -14.43
CA PRO A 8 -0.75 13.76 -13.11
C PRO A 8 -1.94 12.81 -12.93
N THR A 9 -2.98 12.94 -13.75
CA THR A 9 -4.24 12.18 -13.62
C THR A 9 -4.24 10.85 -14.38
N SER A 10 -3.25 10.58 -15.24
CA SER A 10 -3.22 9.36 -16.08
C SER A 10 -2.83 8.07 -15.34
N LYS A 11 -2.07 8.18 -14.25
CA LYS A 11 -1.54 7.03 -13.49
C LYS A 11 -2.23 6.90 -12.14
N PRO A 12 -2.55 5.67 -11.68
CA PRO A 12 -3.30 5.49 -10.43
C PRO A 12 -2.45 5.62 -9.16
N VAL A 13 -3.10 5.94 -8.04
CA VAL A 13 -2.61 5.58 -6.69
C VAL A 13 -3.05 4.18 -6.38
N TYR A 14 -2.13 3.35 -5.93
CA TYR A 14 -2.46 2.07 -5.35
C TYR A 14 -2.57 2.21 -3.84
N VAL A 15 -3.73 1.82 -3.33
CA VAL A 15 -3.98 1.62 -1.92
C VAL A 15 -4.13 0.13 -1.70
N ILE A 16 -3.19 -0.49 -1.00
CA ILE A 16 -3.28 -1.92 -0.67
C ILE A 16 -3.95 -2.07 0.68
N LEU A 17 -5.15 -2.64 0.68
CA LEU A 17 -5.96 -2.85 1.87
C LEU A 17 -5.55 -4.16 2.54
N GLY A 18 -5.21 -4.06 3.82
CA GLY A 18 -5.17 -5.21 4.71
C GLY A 18 -6.55 -5.63 5.18
N SER A 19 -6.64 -6.83 5.78
CA SER A 19 -7.87 -7.35 6.37
C SER A 19 -8.08 -6.88 7.81
N GLY A 20 -9.34 -6.63 8.19
CA GLY A 20 -9.70 -6.35 9.58
C GLY A 20 -9.17 -4.99 10.06
N GLY A 21 -8.39 -4.98 11.16
CA GLY A 21 -7.88 -3.75 11.78
C GLY A 21 -7.02 -2.90 10.83
N HIS A 22 -6.31 -3.54 9.90
CA HIS A 22 -5.53 -2.83 8.88
C HIS A 22 -6.42 -2.08 7.88
N THR A 23 -7.59 -2.61 7.53
CA THR A 23 -8.57 -1.88 6.71
C THR A 23 -9.00 -0.59 7.40
N SER A 24 -9.24 -0.66 8.71
CA SER A 24 -9.66 0.49 9.52
C SER A 24 -8.58 1.56 9.62
N GLU A 25 -7.33 1.15 9.85
CA GLU A 25 -6.16 2.04 9.81
C GLU A 25 -6.06 2.76 8.46
N MET A 26 -6.13 2.00 7.35
CA MET A 26 -5.99 2.55 6.01
C MET A 26 -7.14 3.49 5.64
N MET A 27 -8.36 3.19 6.08
CA MET A 27 -9.52 4.07 5.93
C MET A 27 -9.28 5.44 6.56
N LYS A 28 -8.82 5.50 7.82
CA LYS A 28 -8.52 6.78 8.50
C LYS A 28 -7.48 7.59 7.75
N ILE A 29 -6.42 6.94 7.28
CA ILE A 29 -5.35 7.58 6.50
C ILE A 29 -5.92 8.19 5.22
N ILE A 30 -6.77 7.46 4.51
CA ILE A 30 -7.34 7.91 3.22
C ILE A 30 -8.35 9.02 3.41
N GLN A 31 -9.20 8.94 4.44
CA GLN A 31 -10.12 10.02 4.79
C GLN A 31 -9.34 11.31 5.09
N ALA A 32 -8.29 11.21 5.91
CA ALA A 32 -7.41 12.34 6.21
C ALA A 32 -6.71 12.88 4.95
N LEU A 33 -6.22 11.98 4.08
CA LEU A 33 -5.57 12.35 2.82
C LEU A 33 -6.49 13.20 1.94
N PHE A 34 -7.76 12.83 1.80
CA PHE A 34 -8.70 13.57 0.95
C PHE A 34 -9.28 14.82 1.61
N GLN A 35 -9.44 14.82 2.93
CA GLN A 35 -10.01 15.96 3.66
C GLN A 35 -8.97 17.05 3.94
N LEU A 36 -7.71 16.69 4.16
CA LEU A 36 -6.66 17.60 4.60
C LEU A 36 -5.67 17.99 3.51
N SER A 37 -5.68 17.31 2.36
CA SER A 37 -4.79 17.66 1.26
C SER A 37 -5.24 18.93 0.54
N GLU A 38 -4.30 19.84 0.32
CA GLU A 38 -4.50 21.03 -0.54
C GLU A 38 -4.72 20.63 -2.01
N GLU A 39 -4.17 19.49 -2.44
CA GLU A 39 -4.29 18.97 -3.82
C GLU A 39 -4.91 17.55 -3.89
N PRO A 40 -6.20 17.36 -3.56
CA PRO A 40 -6.83 16.03 -3.52
C PRO A 40 -6.85 15.32 -4.88
N GLU A 41 -6.88 16.09 -5.98
CA GLU A 41 -6.80 15.58 -7.36
C GLU A 41 -5.46 14.90 -7.65
N TYR A 42 -4.39 15.29 -6.96
CA TYR A 42 -3.09 14.61 -7.08
C TYR A 42 -3.20 13.13 -6.72
N TYR A 43 -4.21 12.70 -5.94
CA TYR A 43 -4.40 11.31 -5.56
C TYR A 43 -5.35 10.55 -6.48
N LYS A 44 -5.95 11.15 -7.51
CA LYS A 44 -6.90 10.50 -8.43
C LYS A 44 -6.26 10.09 -9.78
N PRO A 45 -6.63 8.92 -10.35
CA PRO A 45 -7.57 7.92 -9.83
C PRO A 45 -6.94 7.05 -8.73
N GLN A 46 -7.76 6.50 -7.83
CA GLN A 46 -7.33 5.51 -6.84
C GLN A 46 -7.73 4.11 -7.27
N LYS A 47 -6.84 3.14 -7.04
CA LYS A 47 -7.14 1.72 -7.12
C LYS A 47 -6.88 1.06 -5.77
N TYR A 48 -7.92 0.44 -5.23
CA TYR A 48 -7.92 -0.26 -3.95
C TYR A 48 -7.69 -1.75 -4.20
N LEU A 49 -6.49 -2.22 -3.85
CA LEU A 49 -6.10 -3.62 -3.98
C LEU A 49 -6.48 -4.35 -2.71
N LEU A 50 -7.28 -5.41 -2.83
CA LEU A 50 -7.74 -6.23 -1.71
C LEU A 50 -7.53 -7.72 -2.00
N ALA A 51 -7.21 -8.50 -0.96
CA ALA A 51 -7.12 -9.95 -1.13
C ALA A 51 -8.49 -10.53 -1.53
N ALA A 52 -8.53 -11.44 -2.50
CA ALA A 52 -9.77 -12.02 -3.04
C ALA A 52 -10.67 -12.67 -1.95
N THR A 53 -10.07 -13.15 -0.86
CA THR A 53 -10.79 -13.78 0.26
C THR A 53 -11.37 -12.77 1.27
N ASP A 54 -11.25 -11.46 1.03
CA ASP A 54 -11.60 -10.40 1.97
C ASP A 54 -12.82 -9.57 1.54
N SER A 55 -13.92 -10.26 1.23
CA SER A 55 -15.19 -9.65 0.81
C SER A 55 -15.78 -8.72 1.88
N THR A 56 -15.58 -9.03 3.16
CA THR A 56 -16.08 -8.21 4.28
C THR A 56 -15.36 -6.87 4.37
N SER A 57 -14.03 -6.84 4.17
CA SER A 57 -13.28 -5.59 4.21
C SER A 57 -13.62 -4.69 3.01
N LYS A 58 -13.88 -5.27 1.83
CA LYS A 58 -14.39 -4.52 0.66
C LYS A 58 -15.68 -3.76 0.97
N ILE A 59 -16.67 -4.45 1.55
CA ILE A 59 -17.98 -3.85 1.89
C ILE A 59 -17.82 -2.74 2.93
N ARG A 60 -17.03 -2.98 3.99
CA ARG A 60 -16.78 -1.99 5.05
C ARG A 60 -16.08 -0.75 4.51
N PHE A 61 -15.06 -0.95 3.70
CA PHE A 61 -14.27 0.13 3.13
C PHE A 61 -15.10 0.97 2.14
N LYS A 62 -15.90 0.32 1.28
CA LYS A 62 -16.82 1.01 0.36
C LYS A 62 -17.83 1.88 1.11
N LYS A 63 -18.51 1.32 2.13
CA LYS A 63 -19.48 2.07 2.95
C LYS A 63 -18.85 3.28 3.64
N ALA A 64 -17.62 3.14 4.13
CA ALA A 64 -16.95 4.23 4.81
C ALA A 64 -16.52 5.36 3.87
N LEU A 65 -16.11 5.05 2.64
CA LEU A 65 -15.83 6.06 1.62
C LEU A 65 -17.12 6.74 1.13
N GLU A 66 -18.22 6.00 0.98
CA GLU A 66 -19.54 6.58 0.68
C GLU A 66 -19.98 7.58 1.76
N SER A 67 -19.75 7.28 3.04
CA SER A 67 -20.14 8.18 4.15
C SER A 67 -19.42 9.53 4.16
N ILE A 68 -18.30 9.67 3.44
CA ILE A 68 -17.55 10.93 3.33
C ILE A 68 -17.72 11.59 1.96
N ASN A 69 -18.77 11.23 1.21
CA ASN A 69 -19.03 11.70 -0.17
C ASN A 69 -17.85 11.49 -1.12
N HIS A 70 -16.99 10.50 -0.85
CA HIS A 70 -15.91 10.16 -1.75
C HIS A 70 -16.44 9.21 -2.83
N HIS A 71 -16.70 9.75 -4.03
CA HIS A 71 -17.09 8.94 -5.18
C HIS A 71 -15.99 7.95 -5.54
N ILE A 72 -16.35 6.66 -5.59
CA ILE A 72 -15.45 5.58 -6.00
C ILE A 72 -15.88 5.11 -7.38
N GLU A 73 -14.96 5.08 -8.33
CA GLU A 73 -15.20 4.49 -9.64
C GLU A 73 -15.51 2.98 -9.52
N ALA A 74 -16.38 2.47 -10.38
CA ALA A 74 -16.86 1.10 -10.28
C ALA A 74 -15.73 0.05 -10.40
N ASP A 75 -14.66 0.38 -11.13
CA ASP A 75 -13.47 -0.42 -11.37
C ASP A 75 -12.28 -0.07 -10.45
N ALA A 76 -12.48 0.80 -9.46
CA ALA A 76 -11.44 1.18 -8.51
C ALA A 76 -10.97 0.00 -7.64
N PHE A 77 -11.80 -1.03 -7.45
CA PHE A 77 -11.45 -2.19 -6.62
C PHE A 77 -10.83 -3.30 -7.45
N ILE A 78 -9.61 -3.70 -7.10
CA ILE A 78 -8.89 -4.80 -7.73
C ILE A 78 -8.70 -5.92 -6.72
N GLU A 79 -9.21 -7.11 -7.04
CA GLU A 79 -9.00 -8.32 -6.25
C GLU A 79 -7.66 -8.96 -6.62
N VAL A 80 -6.86 -9.26 -5.60
CA VAL A 80 -5.48 -9.74 -5.74
C VAL A 80 -5.28 -11.05 -4.98
N PRO A 81 -4.38 -11.94 -5.43
CA PRO A 81 -4.06 -13.15 -4.68
C PRO A 81 -3.40 -12.82 -3.33
N ARG A 82 -3.78 -13.57 -2.29
CA ARG A 82 -3.18 -13.46 -0.96
C ARG A 82 -1.85 -14.22 -0.94
N SER A 83 -0.79 -13.61 -0.39
CA SER A 83 0.51 -14.30 -0.28
C SER A 83 0.45 -15.49 0.69
N ARG A 84 -0.37 -15.39 1.75
CA ARG A 84 -0.57 -16.46 2.73
C ARG A 84 -1.98 -16.41 3.33
N GLU A 85 -2.65 -17.55 3.38
CA GLU A 85 -3.91 -17.70 4.11
C GLU A 85 -3.69 -17.99 5.60
N VAL A 86 -4.67 -17.63 6.44
CA VAL A 86 -4.60 -17.90 7.89
C VAL A 86 -4.68 -19.41 8.10
N GLY A 87 -3.72 -20.00 8.81
CA GLY A 87 -3.62 -21.45 9.02
C GLY A 87 -2.90 -22.24 7.92
N GLN A 88 -2.40 -21.57 6.87
CA GLN A 88 -1.69 -22.23 5.78
C GLN A 88 -0.31 -22.76 6.22
N SER A 89 0.05 -23.95 5.73
CA SER A 89 1.37 -24.55 5.99
C SER A 89 2.51 -23.73 5.35
N TRP A 90 3.69 -23.76 5.98
CA TRP A 90 4.87 -23.03 5.48
C TRP A 90 5.30 -23.44 4.07
N LEU A 91 5.13 -24.71 3.69
CA LEU A 91 5.47 -25.20 2.35
C LEU A 91 4.51 -24.68 1.27
N SER A 92 3.20 -24.71 1.53
CA SER A 92 2.21 -24.20 0.57
C SER A 92 2.24 -22.66 0.46
N THR A 93 2.72 -21.98 1.51
CA THR A 93 2.94 -20.52 1.51
C THR A 93 3.92 -20.09 0.42
N ILE A 94 4.91 -20.91 0.07
CA ILE A 94 5.90 -20.59 -0.97
C ILE A 94 5.20 -20.43 -2.33
N PHE A 95 4.31 -21.36 -2.68
CA PHE A 95 3.59 -21.33 -3.95
C PHE A 95 2.60 -20.17 -4.04
N THR A 96 1.82 -19.91 -2.99
CA THR A 96 0.89 -18.78 -2.97
C THR A 96 1.60 -17.44 -2.97
N THR A 97 2.76 -17.35 -2.29
CA THR A 97 3.62 -16.17 -2.33
C THR A 97 4.19 -15.95 -3.73
N LEU A 98 4.72 -16.99 -4.39
CA LEU A 98 5.25 -16.88 -5.75
C LEU A 98 4.18 -16.45 -6.77
N TYR A 99 2.98 -17.02 -6.67
CA TYR A 99 1.86 -16.61 -7.51
C TYR A 99 1.50 -15.14 -7.29
N ALA A 100 1.45 -14.70 -6.03
CA ALA A 100 1.23 -13.29 -5.69
C ALA A 100 2.36 -12.39 -6.26
N PHE A 101 3.61 -12.84 -6.25
CA PHE A 101 4.72 -12.13 -6.89
C PHE A 101 4.53 -11.97 -8.39
N ILE A 102 4.24 -13.04 -9.14
CA ILE A 102 4.02 -12.96 -10.59
C ILE A 102 2.89 -11.97 -10.89
N TRP A 103 1.80 -12.07 -10.15
CA TRP A 103 0.63 -11.24 -10.34
C TRP A 103 0.90 -9.76 -10.00
N SER A 104 1.62 -9.50 -8.90
CA SER A 104 2.06 -8.15 -8.53
C SER A 104 3.00 -7.55 -9.57
N PHE A 105 3.93 -8.32 -10.12
CA PHE A 105 4.84 -7.84 -11.17
C PHE A 105 4.09 -7.45 -12.43
N TRP A 106 3.16 -8.29 -12.88
CA TRP A 106 2.33 -7.98 -14.04
C TRP A 106 1.47 -6.75 -13.80
N LEU A 107 0.82 -6.64 -12.64
CA LEU A 107 -0.08 -5.53 -12.37
C LEU A 107 0.66 -4.18 -12.30
N ILE A 108 1.79 -4.13 -11.59
CA ILE A 108 2.62 -2.91 -11.52
C ILE A 108 3.21 -2.56 -12.88
N PHE A 109 3.59 -3.56 -13.69
CA PHE A 109 4.05 -3.35 -15.06
C PHE A 109 2.94 -2.75 -15.93
N ARG A 110 1.70 -3.21 -15.80
CA ARG A 110 0.55 -2.75 -16.58
C ARG A 110 0.11 -1.33 -16.20
N ASP A 111 -0.12 -1.09 -14.91
CA ASP A 111 -0.76 0.13 -14.44
C ASP A 111 0.21 1.26 -14.11
N GLN A 112 1.48 0.94 -13.85
CA GLN A 112 2.53 1.91 -13.50
C GLN A 112 2.08 2.96 -12.46
N PRO A 113 1.70 2.56 -11.24
CA PRO A 113 1.16 3.48 -10.25
C PRO A 113 2.14 4.60 -9.89
N ARG A 114 1.61 5.80 -9.60
CA ARG A 114 2.44 6.94 -9.15
C ARG A 114 2.72 6.93 -7.66
N LEU A 115 1.86 6.28 -6.88
CA LEU A 115 2.00 6.11 -5.44
C LEU A 115 1.49 4.73 -5.06
N ILE A 116 2.22 4.05 -4.19
CA ILE A 116 1.77 2.83 -3.53
C ILE A 116 1.72 3.13 -2.03
N LEU A 117 0.52 3.13 -1.48
CA LEU A 117 0.25 3.28 -0.06
C LEU A 117 -0.24 1.94 0.49
N CYS A 118 0.41 1.47 1.53
CA CYS A 118 0.03 0.24 2.19
C CYS A 118 0.32 0.30 3.68
N ASN A 119 -0.48 -0.41 4.46
CA ASN A 119 -0.10 -0.88 5.78
C ASN A 119 -0.06 -2.41 5.71
N GLY A 120 0.44 -3.10 6.75
CA GLY A 120 0.40 -4.58 6.80
C GLY A 120 -0.97 -5.13 6.36
N PRO A 121 -1.13 -6.35 5.80
CA PRO A 121 -0.43 -7.63 5.99
C PRO A 121 0.57 -8.00 4.87
N GLY A 122 1.09 -9.24 4.91
CA GLY A 122 2.05 -9.78 3.92
C GLY A 122 1.67 -9.61 2.44
N THR A 123 0.38 -9.45 2.12
CA THR A 123 -0.12 -9.20 0.75
C THR A 123 0.50 -7.97 0.09
N CYS A 124 0.88 -6.93 0.84
CA CYS A 124 1.49 -5.73 0.25
C CYS A 124 2.96 -5.94 -0.17
N VAL A 125 3.63 -6.95 0.37
CA VAL A 125 5.08 -7.15 0.19
C VAL A 125 5.45 -7.36 -1.29
N PRO A 126 4.78 -8.26 -2.04
CA PRO A 126 5.13 -8.49 -3.44
C PRO A 126 4.91 -7.25 -4.33
N PHE A 127 3.88 -6.45 -4.08
CA PHE A 127 3.62 -5.21 -4.85
C PHE A 127 4.69 -4.14 -4.62
N CYS A 128 5.11 -3.95 -3.37
CA CYS A 128 6.17 -2.99 -3.06
C CYS A 128 7.50 -3.41 -3.67
N ILE A 129 7.86 -4.70 -3.58
CA ILE A 129 9.09 -5.22 -4.19
C ILE A 129 9.02 -5.12 -5.71
N ALA A 130 7.89 -5.48 -6.33
CA ALA A 130 7.67 -5.34 -7.77
C ALA A 130 7.87 -3.89 -8.23
N ALA A 131 7.28 -2.94 -7.52
CA ALA A 131 7.42 -1.53 -7.84
C ALA A 131 8.86 -1.02 -7.68
N TYR A 132 9.54 -1.43 -6.62
CA TYR A 132 10.95 -1.12 -6.42
C TYR A 132 11.80 -1.65 -7.59
N LEU A 133 11.64 -2.92 -7.97
CA LEU A 133 12.40 -3.54 -9.06
C LEU A 133 12.06 -2.94 -10.42
N TRP A 134 10.78 -2.69 -10.72
CA TRP A 134 10.40 -2.01 -11.96
C TRP A 134 10.93 -0.58 -12.04
N ARG A 135 11.06 0.10 -10.90
CA ARG A 135 11.68 1.43 -10.84
C ARG A 135 13.18 1.37 -11.09
N LEU A 136 13.87 0.34 -10.59
CA LEU A 136 15.31 0.14 -10.84
C LEU A 136 15.62 -0.07 -12.32
N VAL A 137 14.83 -0.89 -13.02
CA VAL A 137 15.02 -1.16 -14.46
C VAL A 137 14.45 -0.08 -15.37
N GLY A 138 13.97 1.04 -14.80
CA GLY A 138 13.44 2.19 -15.55
C GLY A 138 12.05 2.00 -16.14
N ARG A 139 11.38 0.88 -15.84
CA ARG A 139 10.00 0.61 -16.28
C ARG A 139 8.98 1.45 -15.51
N LEU A 140 9.18 1.63 -14.21
CA LEU A 140 8.35 2.49 -13.37
C LEU A 140 9.02 3.85 -13.19
N GLU A 141 8.24 4.92 -13.08
CA GLU A 141 8.81 6.26 -12.96
C GLU A 141 9.65 6.41 -11.68
N ARG A 142 10.79 7.09 -11.78
CA ARG A 142 11.65 7.35 -10.60
C ARG A 142 10.97 8.14 -9.51
N LYS A 143 9.96 8.94 -9.87
CA LYS A 143 9.16 9.71 -8.91
C LYS A 143 8.06 8.89 -8.22
N THR A 144 7.76 7.68 -8.68
CA THR A 144 6.80 6.82 -8.00
C THR A 144 7.26 6.60 -6.56
N LYS A 145 6.36 6.86 -5.61
CA LYS A 145 6.62 6.68 -4.18
C LYS A 145 5.98 5.40 -3.66
N ILE A 146 6.71 4.70 -2.81
CA ILE A 146 6.24 3.53 -2.07
C ILE A 146 6.26 3.91 -0.59
N ILE A 147 5.07 3.96 0.02
CA ILE A 147 4.86 4.35 1.42
C ILE A 147 4.26 3.16 2.15
N PHE A 148 4.94 2.74 3.22
CA PHE A 148 4.45 1.72 4.13
C PHE A 148 4.19 2.33 5.50
N VAL A 149 3.01 2.07 6.05
CA VAL A 149 2.62 2.46 7.41
C VAL A 149 2.59 1.21 8.28
N GLU A 150 3.47 1.14 9.26
CA GLU A 150 3.45 0.06 10.23
C GLU A 150 2.19 0.14 11.09
N SER A 151 1.65 -1.03 11.44
CA SER A 151 0.41 -1.11 12.19
C SER A 151 0.55 -0.54 13.58
N PHE A 152 -0.52 0.07 14.06
CA PHE A 152 -0.65 0.62 15.39
C PHE A 152 -0.44 -0.43 16.48
N CYS A 153 -0.76 -1.71 16.24
CA CYS A 153 -0.52 -2.76 17.22
C CYS A 153 0.99 -3.06 17.44
N ARG A 154 1.88 -2.49 16.62
CA ARG A 154 3.33 -2.71 16.70
C ARG A 154 4.00 -1.60 17.51
N VAL A 155 4.01 -1.76 18.84
CA VAL A 155 4.60 -0.77 19.76
C VAL A 155 6.13 -0.88 19.86
N HIS A 156 6.65 -2.11 19.99
CA HIS A 156 8.07 -2.35 20.30
C HIS A 156 8.85 -3.05 19.17
N THR A 157 8.17 -3.75 18.27
CA THR A 157 8.81 -4.53 17.19
C THR A 157 8.07 -4.37 15.88
N LEU A 158 8.81 -4.27 14.78
CA LEU A 158 8.24 -4.26 13.43
C LEU A 158 7.61 -5.62 13.09
N SER A 159 6.56 -5.57 12.29
CA SER A 159 5.98 -6.76 11.67
C SER A 159 6.99 -7.42 10.72
N LEU A 160 6.76 -8.69 10.36
CA LEU A 160 7.61 -9.36 9.37
C LEU A 160 7.59 -8.60 8.03
N SER A 161 6.40 -8.19 7.57
CA SER A 161 6.24 -7.33 6.39
C SER A 161 7.03 -6.03 6.55
N GLY A 162 6.95 -5.37 7.71
CA GLY A 162 7.69 -4.15 8.00
C GLY A 162 9.20 -4.33 7.94
N LYS A 163 9.73 -5.41 8.54
CA LYS A 163 11.17 -5.74 8.48
C LYS A 163 11.66 -5.94 7.04
N ILE A 164 10.85 -6.59 6.20
CA ILE A 164 11.18 -6.79 4.79
C ILE A 164 11.13 -5.44 4.06
N LEU A 165 9.99 -4.75 4.15
CA LEU A 165 9.70 -3.54 3.39
C LEU A 165 10.53 -2.33 3.78
N LEU A 166 11.12 -2.30 4.97
CA LEU A 166 12.07 -1.27 5.38
C LEU A 166 13.19 -1.03 4.35
N HIS A 167 13.54 -2.03 3.54
CA HIS A 167 14.59 -1.95 2.52
C HIS A 167 14.09 -1.51 1.13
N PHE A 168 12.77 -1.57 0.88
CA PHE A 168 12.19 -1.39 -0.45
C PHE A 168 11.31 -0.13 -0.56
N VAL A 169 10.88 0.44 0.56
CA VAL A 169 9.99 1.61 0.59
C VAL A 169 10.75 2.92 0.70
N ASP A 170 10.20 3.98 0.12
CA ASP A 170 10.77 5.33 0.20
C ASP A 170 10.46 5.99 1.54
N ILE A 171 9.27 5.72 2.09
CA ILE A 171 8.83 6.25 3.37
C ILE A 171 8.26 5.08 4.19
N PHE A 172 8.84 4.87 5.36
CA PHE A 172 8.43 3.87 6.34
C PHE A 172 7.91 4.60 7.57
N ILE A 173 6.59 4.61 7.77
CA ILE A 173 5.95 5.32 8.87
C ILE A 173 5.80 4.38 10.06
N VAL A 174 6.31 4.80 11.21
CA VAL A 174 6.07 4.17 12.52
C VAL A 174 5.19 5.07 13.37
N GLN A 175 4.32 4.46 14.17
CA GLN A 175 3.35 5.20 14.99
C GLN A 175 3.79 5.36 16.46
N TRP A 176 4.89 4.70 16.86
CA TRP A 176 5.36 4.65 18.24
C TRP A 176 6.80 5.12 18.37
N GLN A 177 7.05 6.00 19.35
CA GLN A 177 8.36 6.55 19.65
C GLN A 177 9.44 5.45 19.84
N PRO A 178 9.21 4.34 20.57
CA PRO A 178 10.22 3.29 20.71
C PRO A 178 10.72 2.69 19.39
N LEU A 179 9.84 2.59 18.38
CA LEU A 179 10.26 2.15 17.05
C LEU A 179 11.00 3.25 16.30
N ALA A 180 10.57 4.50 16.45
CA ALA A 180 11.24 5.65 15.86
C ALA A 180 12.69 5.76 16.35
N ASP A 181 12.91 5.60 17.65
CA ASP A 181 14.24 5.66 18.26
C ASP A 181 15.10 4.48 17.79
N LYS A 182 14.54 3.26 17.83
CA LYS A 182 15.25 2.03 17.44
C LYS A 182 15.68 2.04 15.97
N TYR A 183 14.85 2.59 15.09
CA TYR A 183 15.12 2.63 13.64
C TYR A 183 15.49 4.03 13.14
N GLY A 184 15.80 4.99 14.02
CA GLY A 184 16.09 6.38 13.65
C GLY A 184 17.34 6.55 12.78
N HIS A 185 18.25 5.56 12.79
CA HIS A 185 19.39 5.50 11.88
C HIS A 185 19.00 5.32 10.41
N ARG A 186 17.76 4.91 10.12
CA ARG A 186 17.23 4.72 8.75
C ARG A 186 16.57 6.02 8.26
N LYS A 187 17.13 6.60 7.20
CA LYS A 187 16.65 7.87 6.62
C LYS A 187 15.20 7.84 6.12
N ASN A 188 14.71 6.67 5.70
CA ASN A 188 13.35 6.47 5.22
C ASN A 188 12.32 6.30 6.35
N VAL A 189 12.74 6.13 7.61
CA VAL A 189 11.82 6.00 8.74
C VAL A 189 11.32 7.37 9.17
N LYS A 190 10.00 7.50 9.33
CA LYS A 190 9.32 8.72 9.78
C LYS A 190 8.37 8.39 10.93
N TYR A 191 8.33 9.30 11.90
CA TYR A 191 7.45 9.24 13.05
C TYR A 191 6.57 10.48 13.07
N PHE A 192 5.26 10.26 13.11
CA PHE A 192 4.25 11.33 13.13
C PHE A 192 3.31 11.22 14.34
N GLY A 193 3.63 10.36 15.33
CA GLY A 193 2.73 10.03 16.44
C GLY A 193 1.66 9.00 16.06
N SER A 194 0.61 8.92 16.88
CA SER A 194 -0.56 8.08 16.60
C SER A 194 -1.34 8.70 15.44
N ILE A 195 -1.36 8.00 14.30
CA ILE A 195 -2.21 8.36 13.14
C ILE A 195 -3.62 7.75 13.31
N MET A 196 -3.81 6.92 14.34
CA MET A 196 -5.06 6.28 14.72
C MET A 196 -5.83 7.05 15.77
#